data_AF-A0A6I1HAY3-F1
#
_entry.id   AF-A0A6I1HAY3-F1
#
_cell.length_a   1.000
_cell.length_b   1.000
_cell.length_c   1.000
_cell.angle_alpha   90.00
_cell.angle_beta   90.00
_cell.angle_gamma   90.00
#
_symmetry.space_group_name_H-M   'P 1'
#
loop_
_entity.id
_entity.type
_entity.pdbx_description
1 polymer ?
#
loop_
_entity_poly.entity_id
_entity_poly.type
_entity_poly.pdbx_seq_one_letter_code
_entity_poly.pdbx_strand_id
1 'polypeptide(L)'
;GEQMWEAIGNRQSVFDDVSPYAVYVPLETTVGITAVGNAEVALCSAPATTHRPARLIEPSAMTRSVRGKGANTRYVCDILPQTAEADDLLVVEVVTPSGHSSSYPPHKHDSDNIPLESSLEETYYHRLNPEQGFAFQRVYTDDRSIDEAMAVENHDVVMVPRGYHPVTVPYGYDGY
;
A
#
# COMPACT_ATOMS: atom_id res chain seq x y z
N GLY A 1 -23.27 2.69 -7.66
CA GLY A 1 -23.75 4.08 -7.66
C GLY A 1 -24.19 4.44 -9.07
N GLU A 2 -24.34 5.73 -9.37
CA GLU A 2 -24.78 6.20 -10.69
C GLU A 2 -23.61 6.42 -11.68
N GLN A 3 -22.37 6.50 -11.19
CA GLN A 3 -21.18 6.65 -12.02
C GLN A 3 -20.69 5.31 -12.57
N MET A 4 -20.18 5.32 -13.80
CA MET A 4 -19.61 4.17 -14.49
C MET A 4 -18.33 4.58 -15.20
N TRP A 5 -17.28 3.78 -15.05
CA TRP A 5 -16.03 3.92 -15.78
C TRP A 5 -15.74 2.60 -16.49
N GLU A 6 -15.47 2.68 -17.79
CA GLU A 6 -15.29 1.51 -18.65
C GLU A 6 -13.82 1.31 -18.98
N ALA A 7 -13.40 0.04 -19.00
CA ALA A 7 -12.06 -0.37 -19.43
C ALA A 7 -10.90 0.40 -18.75
N ILE A 8 -11.05 0.74 -17.46
CA ILE A 8 -9.98 1.30 -16.63
C ILE A 8 -9.00 0.21 -16.19
N GLY A 9 -7.74 0.58 -16.01
CA GLY A 9 -6.62 -0.36 -15.80
C GLY A 9 -5.71 -0.43 -17.03
N ASN A 10 -4.39 -0.50 -16.81
CA ASN A 10 -3.41 -0.48 -17.90
C ASN A 10 -2.21 -1.42 -17.65
N ARG A 11 -1.72 -1.49 -16.41
CA ARG A 11 -0.61 -2.38 -16.04
C ARG A 11 -1.05 -3.85 -16.04
N GLN A 12 -0.16 -4.72 -16.50
CA GLN A 12 -0.34 -6.18 -16.45
C GLN A 12 0.30 -6.77 -15.19
N SER A 13 1.24 -6.05 -14.59
CA SER A 13 1.94 -6.42 -13.36
C SER A 13 2.06 -5.21 -12.43
N VAL A 14 2.06 -5.45 -11.12
CA VAL A 14 2.40 -4.42 -10.12
C VAL A 14 3.85 -3.91 -10.24
N PHE A 15 4.69 -4.68 -10.94
CA PHE A 15 6.09 -4.33 -11.23
C PHE A 15 6.28 -3.51 -12.52
N ASP A 16 5.20 -3.27 -13.28
CA ASP A 16 5.27 -2.36 -14.42
C ASP A 16 5.49 -0.92 -13.90
N ASP A 17 6.30 -0.13 -14.61
CA ASP A 17 6.65 1.24 -14.23
C ASP A 17 5.51 2.25 -14.49
N VAL A 18 4.30 1.92 -14.05
CA VAL A 18 3.05 2.63 -14.33
C VAL A 18 2.16 2.65 -13.08
N SER A 19 1.72 3.84 -12.67
CA SER A 19 0.76 3.99 -11.55
C SER A 19 -0.57 3.28 -11.86
N PRO A 20 -1.27 2.74 -10.85
CA PRO A 20 -2.53 2.05 -11.06
C PRO A 20 -3.66 3.03 -11.39
N TYR A 21 -4.79 2.48 -11.81
CA TYR A 21 -6.08 3.14 -11.67
C TYR A 21 -6.66 2.80 -10.30
N ALA A 22 -7.30 3.77 -9.65
CA ALA A 22 -8.08 3.54 -8.44
C ALA A 22 -9.42 4.25 -8.53
N VAL A 23 -10.42 3.76 -7.79
CA VAL A 23 -11.74 4.39 -7.68
C VAL A 23 -12.03 4.61 -6.21
N TYR A 24 -12.30 5.87 -5.83
CA TYR A 24 -12.80 6.17 -4.51
C TYR A 24 -14.32 5.96 -4.50
N VAL A 25 -14.78 5.04 -3.64
CA VAL A 25 -16.20 4.71 -3.45
C VAL A 25 -16.66 5.30 -2.11
N PRO A 26 -17.69 6.15 -2.07
CA PRO A 26 -18.16 6.75 -0.83
C PRO A 26 -18.97 5.77 0.01
N LEU A 27 -19.20 6.13 1.28
CA LEU A 27 -20.06 5.37 2.17
C LEU A 27 -21.46 5.14 1.59
N GLU A 28 -22.12 4.08 2.06
CA GLU A 28 -23.48 3.69 1.64
C GLU A 28 -23.67 3.49 0.13
N THR A 29 -22.58 3.25 -0.61
CA THR A 29 -22.63 3.06 -2.07
C THR A 29 -22.41 1.60 -2.45
N THR A 30 -23.38 1.03 -3.18
CA THR A 30 -23.18 -0.26 -3.85
C THR A 30 -22.25 -0.08 -5.05
N VAL A 31 -21.20 -0.90 -5.15
CA VAL A 31 -20.27 -0.92 -6.29
C VAL A 31 -20.40 -2.25 -7.04
N GLY A 32 -20.38 -2.19 -8.37
CA GLY A 32 -20.25 -3.35 -9.25
C GLY A 32 -18.93 -3.29 -9.99
N ILE A 33 -18.18 -4.39 -10.01
CA ILE A 33 -16.89 -4.49 -10.70
C ILE A 33 -16.99 -5.66 -11.67
N THR A 34 -16.85 -5.37 -12.96
CA THR A 34 -16.85 -6.37 -14.02
C THR A 34 -15.49 -6.34 -14.70
N ALA A 35 -14.74 -7.44 -14.60
CA ALA A 35 -13.45 -7.55 -15.25
C ALA A 35 -13.64 -7.77 -16.77
N VAL A 36 -12.94 -6.97 -17.58
CA VAL A 36 -12.91 -7.12 -19.05
C VAL A 36 -11.91 -8.20 -19.50
N GLY A 37 -11.02 -8.62 -18.59
CA GLY A 37 -10.05 -9.70 -18.74
C GLY A 37 -9.61 -10.23 -17.37
N ASN A 38 -8.43 -10.84 -17.27
CA ASN A 38 -7.86 -11.18 -15.96
C ASN A 38 -7.55 -9.88 -15.20
N ALA A 39 -8.06 -9.77 -13.98
CA ALA A 39 -7.89 -8.59 -13.15
C ALA A 39 -7.67 -8.98 -11.69
N GLU A 40 -6.78 -8.25 -11.04
CA GLU A 40 -6.57 -8.30 -9.60
C GLU A 40 -6.96 -6.95 -9.04
N VAL A 41 -7.92 -6.94 -8.10
CA VAL A 41 -8.52 -5.72 -7.59
C VAL A 41 -8.41 -5.73 -6.07
N ALA A 42 -7.69 -4.76 -5.52
CA ALA A 42 -7.63 -4.52 -4.08
C ALA A 42 -8.85 -3.69 -3.64
N LEU A 43 -9.56 -4.19 -2.64
CA LEU A 43 -10.66 -3.46 -1.98
C LEU A 43 -10.18 -2.97 -0.61
N CYS A 44 -9.76 -1.71 -0.56
CA CYS A 44 -9.36 -1.05 0.68
C CYS A 44 -10.57 -0.31 1.28
N SER A 45 -10.87 -0.53 2.55
CA SER A 45 -11.99 0.12 3.24
C SER A 45 -11.60 0.60 4.63
N ALA A 46 -12.11 1.76 5.01
CA ALA A 46 -12.06 2.27 6.39
C ALA A 46 -13.43 2.88 6.73
N PRO A 47 -13.69 3.19 8.01
CA PRO A 47 -14.84 4.00 8.39
C PRO A 47 -14.87 5.33 7.63
N ALA A 48 -16.07 5.88 7.50
CA ALA A 48 -16.30 7.18 6.89
C ALA A 48 -17.56 7.80 7.50
N THR A 49 -17.55 9.12 7.64
CA THR A 49 -18.68 9.91 8.16
C THR A 49 -19.12 11.02 7.21
N THR A 50 -18.31 11.32 6.20
CA THR A 50 -18.53 12.41 5.26
C THR A 50 -18.97 11.85 3.91
N HIS A 51 -20.14 12.27 3.43
CA HIS A 51 -20.61 11.85 2.11
C HIS A 51 -19.83 12.59 1.01
N ARG A 52 -18.78 11.96 0.49
CA ARG A 52 -17.93 12.46 -0.60
C ARG A 52 -18.42 11.97 -1.96
N PRO A 53 -18.10 12.64 -3.08
CA PRO A 53 -18.44 12.12 -4.40
C PRO A 53 -17.56 10.92 -4.75
N ALA A 54 -18.13 9.94 -5.45
CA ALA A 54 -17.35 8.92 -6.13
C ALA A 54 -16.45 9.58 -7.19
N ARG A 55 -15.23 9.07 -7.36
CA ARG A 55 -14.28 9.60 -8.34
C ARG A 55 -13.29 8.55 -8.82
N LEU A 56 -12.89 8.67 -10.07
CA LEU A 56 -11.72 7.97 -10.63
C LEU A 56 -10.46 8.71 -10.20
N ILE A 57 -9.45 7.95 -9.78
CA ILE A 57 -8.09 8.41 -9.54
C ILE A 57 -7.25 7.82 -10.66
N GLU A 58 -6.97 8.63 -11.67
CA GLU A 58 -6.18 8.21 -12.83
C GLU A 58 -4.68 8.15 -12.49
N PRO A 59 -3.90 7.31 -13.21
CA PRO A 59 -2.45 7.24 -13.04
C PRO A 59 -1.75 8.60 -13.09
N SER A 60 -2.25 9.52 -13.93
CA SER A 60 -1.72 10.88 -14.13
C SER A 60 -1.89 11.80 -12.91
N ALA A 61 -2.83 11.48 -12.02
CA ALA A 61 -3.09 12.25 -10.80
C ALA A 61 -2.23 11.79 -9.61
N MET A 62 -1.57 10.62 -9.71
CA MET A 62 -0.80 10.03 -8.62
C MET A 62 0.63 10.55 -8.61
N THR A 63 1.14 10.87 -7.43
CA THR A 63 2.53 11.32 -7.28
C THR A 63 3.45 10.13 -7.15
N ARG A 64 4.45 10.05 -8.03
CA ARG A 64 5.54 9.06 -7.93
C ARG A 64 6.79 9.73 -7.38
N SER A 65 7.46 9.09 -6.43
CA SER A 65 8.68 9.60 -5.81
C SER A 65 9.71 8.51 -5.56
N VAL A 66 10.99 8.90 -5.55
CA VAL A 66 12.09 8.03 -5.13
C VAL A 66 12.47 8.42 -3.71
N ARG A 67 12.45 7.46 -2.78
CA ARG A 67 12.84 7.68 -1.37
C ARG A 67 14.09 6.86 -1.03
N GLY A 68 14.95 7.41 -0.18
CA GLY A 68 16.17 6.74 0.29
C GLY A 68 17.37 6.84 -0.67
N LYS A 69 18.46 6.14 -0.31
CA LYS A 69 19.72 6.05 -1.07
C LYS A 69 20.34 4.65 -0.88
N GLY A 70 21.12 4.17 -1.84
CA GLY A 70 21.78 2.86 -1.79
C GLY A 70 20.76 1.72 -1.62
N ALA A 71 21.05 0.77 -0.73
CA ALA A 71 20.15 -0.35 -0.41
C ALA A 71 18.87 0.05 0.36
N ASN A 72 18.62 1.35 0.54
CA ASN A 72 17.38 1.88 1.10
C ASN A 72 16.56 2.67 0.05
N THR A 73 16.97 2.65 -1.22
CA THR A 73 16.22 3.29 -2.33
C THR A 73 14.96 2.50 -2.63
N ARG A 74 13.80 3.17 -2.70
CA ARG A 74 12.51 2.59 -3.11
C ARG A 74 11.69 3.56 -3.95
N TYR A 75 10.74 3.02 -4.70
CA TYR A 75 9.86 3.77 -5.59
C TYR A 75 8.44 3.77 -5.02
N VAL A 76 7.92 4.95 -4.72
CA VAL A 76 6.64 5.13 -4.04
C VAL A 76 5.65 5.75 -5.01
N CYS A 77 4.42 5.24 -5.03
CA CYS A 77 3.29 5.86 -5.70
C CYS A 77 2.18 6.14 -4.68
N ASP A 78 1.91 7.43 -4.47
CA ASP A 78 0.86 7.91 -3.56
C ASP A 78 -0.49 7.86 -4.29
N ILE A 79 -1.26 6.78 -4.05
CA ILE A 79 -2.57 6.54 -4.70
C ILE A 79 -3.66 7.41 -4.06
N LEU A 80 -3.73 7.41 -2.73
CA LEU A 80 -4.63 8.24 -1.93
C LEU A 80 -3.86 8.77 -0.71
N PRO A 81 -3.08 9.84 -0.89
CA PRO A 81 -2.29 10.42 0.20
C PRO A 81 -3.17 11.21 1.18
N GLN A 82 -2.63 11.53 2.36
CA GLN A 82 -3.29 12.35 3.38
C GLN A 82 -3.72 13.75 2.90
N THR A 83 -3.12 14.24 1.81
CA THR A 83 -3.46 15.54 1.20
C THR A 83 -4.65 15.45 0.24
N ALA A 84 -5.09 14.24 -0.11
CA ALA A 84 -6.26 14.01 -0.96
C ALA A 84 -7.52 13.86 -0.10
N GLU A 85 -8.68 14.15 -0.70
CA GLU A 85 -9.96 14.06 0.02
C GLU A 85 -10.35 12.59 0.29
N ALA A 86 -10.24 12.21 1.55
CA ALA A 86 -10.75 10.98 2.15
C ALA A 86 -11.09 11.26 3.62
N ASP A 87 -11.84 10.36 4.25
CA ASP A 87 -12.05 10.43 5.70
C ASP A 87 -10.88 9.76 6.41
N ASP A 88 -10.82 8.43 6.39
CA ASP A 88 -9.79 7.68 7.13
C ASP A 88 -8.82 6.88 6.24
N LEU A 89 -9.14 6.67 4.95
CA LEU A 89 -8.33 5.86 4.05
C LEU A 89 -7.08 6.59 3.55
N LEU A 90 -5.93 5.95 3.74
CA LEU A 90 -4.66 6.25 3.07
C LEU A 90 -4.23 5.04 2.25
N VAL A 91 -3.78 5.27 1.01
CA VAL A 91 -3.34 4.18 0.13
C VAL A 91 -2.05 4.58 -0.59
N VAL A 92 -1.03 3.74 -0.46
CA VAL A 92 0.29 3.91 -1.08
C VAL A 92 0.78 2.54 -1.56
N GLU A 93 1.51 2.52 -2.68
CA GLU A 93 2.27 1.34 -3.10
C GLU A 93 3.77 1.65 -3.15
N VAL A 94 4.60 0.65 -2.85
CA VAL A 94 6.05 0.82 -2.73
C VAL A 94 6.79 -0.34 -3.40
N VAL A 95 7.46 -0.08 -4.51
CA VAL A 95 8.40 -1.05 -5.10
C VAL A 95 9.75 -0.95 -4.38
N THR A 96 10.20 -2.07 -3.83
CA THR A 96 11.45 -2.26 -3.11
C THR A 96 12.38 -3.17 -3.93
N PRO A 97 13.47 -2.64 -4.51
CA PRO A 97 14.34 -3.43 -5.37
C PRO A 97 15.03 -4.59 -4.66
N SER A 98 15.50 -5.57 -5.44
CA SER A 98 16.31 -6.69 -4.98
C SER A 98 17.46 -6.29 -4.05
N GLY A 99 17.48 -6.87 -2.85
CA GLY A 99 18.47 -6.62 -1.81
C GLY A 99 18.27 -5.34 -1.01
N HIS A 100 17.16 -4.61 -1.24
CA HIS A 100 16.88 -3.36 -0.56
C HIS A 100 15.98 -3.56 0.67
N SER A 101 15.95 -2.54 1.53
CA SER A 101 14.98 -2.43 2.61
C SER A 101 14.05 -1.23 2.39
N SER A 102 12.80 -1.38 2.79
CA SER A 102 11.76 -0.36 2.80
C SER A 102 11.08 -0.32 4.17
N SER A 103 10.18 0.65 4.36
CA SER A 103 9.72 1.05 5.70
C SER A 103 10.89 1.26 6.68
N TYR A 104 12.04 1.72 6.12
CA TYR A 104 13.33 1.84 6.80
C TYR A 104 13.94 3.27 6.61
N PRO A 105 14.52 3.90 7.65
CA PRO A 105 14.63 3.45 9.05
C PRO A 105 13.28 3.09 9.68
N PRO A 106 13.23 2.12 10.62
CA PRO A 106 11.97 1.67 11.18
C PRO A 106 11.19 2.84 11.77
N HIS A 107 9.90 2.90 11.50
CA HIS A 107 9.00 3.93 11.99
C HIS A 107 7.71 3.30 12.50
N LYS A 108 6.93 4.07 13.26
CA LYS A 108 5.65 3.66 13.82
C LYS A 108 4.65 4.83 13.73
N HIS A 109 3.38 4.50 13.73
CA HIS A 109 2.24 5.42 13.77
C HIS A 109 1.13 4.76 14.58
N ASP A 110 1.39 4.55 15.87
CA ASP A 110 0.53 3.80 16.78
C ASP A 110 0.00 4.62 17.97
N SER A 111 0.34 5.91 18.01
CA SER A 111 -0.01 6.83 19.09
C SER A 111 -0.74 8.06 18.56
N ASP A 112 -1.87 8.41 19.16
CA ASP A 112 -2.58 9.66 18.85
C ASP A 112 -1.93 10.85 19.59
N ASN A 113 -0.90 11.43 18.98
CA ASN A 113 -0.09 12.49 19.56
C ASN A 113 0.35 13.51 18.50
N ILE A 114 -0.61 14.05 17.76
CA ILE A 114 -0.39 15.07 16.72
C ILE A 114 0.28 16.32 17.34
N PRO A 115 1.31 16.91 16.69
CA PRO A 115 1.78 16.64 15.33
C PRO A 115 2.93 15.62 15.22
N LEU A 116 3.31 14.97 16.33
CA LEU A 116 4.47 14.07 16.35
C LEU A 116 4.15 12.72 15.72
N GLU A 117 2.96 12.17 16.02
CA GLU A 117 2.55 10.85 15.57
C GLU A 117 1.01 10.78 15.48
N SER A 118 0.51 10.08 14.46
CA SER A 118 -0.90 9.73 14.31
C SER A 118 -1.10 8.25 14.62
N SER A 119 -2.29 7.87 15.08
CA SER A 119 -2.66 6.45 15.19
C SER A 119 -3.22 5.97 13.86
N LEU A 120 -2.49 5.09 13.17
CA LEU A 120 -2.85 4.50 11.90
C LEU A 120 -2.58 2.99 11.97
N GLU A 121 -3.62 2.19 11.77
CA GLU A 121 -3.45 0.77 11.44
C GLU A 121 -2.94 0.67 10.00
N GLU A 122 -2.03 -0.29 9.73
CA GLU A 122 -1.50 -0.48 8.38
C GLU A 122 -1.55 -1.96 7.97
N THR A 123 -1.81 -2.21 6.70
CA THR A 123 -1.82 -3.54 6.10
C THR A 123 -0.88 -3.56 4.90
N TYR A 124 0.01 -4.55 4.86
CA TYR A 124 0.90 -4.79 3.72
C TYR A 124 0.36 -5.95 2.91
N TYR A 125 0.16 -5.75 1.61
CA TYR A 125 -0.10 -6.83 0.66
C TYR A 125 1.15 -7.01 -0.21
N HIS A 126 1.84 -8.13 -0.02
CA HIS A 126 3.14 -8.34 -0.63
C HIS A 126 3.02 -9.01 -1.99
N ARG A 127 3.76 -8.50 -2.97
CA ARG A 127 4.03 -9.19 -4.24
C ARG A 127 5.53 -9.32 -4.43
N LEU A 128 5.96 -10.45 -5.00
CA LEU A 128 7.37 -10.75 -5.23
C LEU A 128 7.60 -11.04 -6.71
N ASN A 129 8.76 -10.63 -7.21
CA ASN A 129 9.22 -10.95 -8.56
C ASN A 129 10.70 -11.36 -8.58
N PRO A 130 11.04 -12.62 -8.92
CA PRO A 130 10.14 -13.71 -9.28
C PRO A 130 9.20 -14.18 -8.15
N GLU A 131 8.04 -14.75 -8.51
CA GLU A 131 6.92 -15.02 -7.59
C GLU A 131 7.20 -16.05 -6.49
N GLN A 132 8.15 -16.97 -6.68
CA GLN A 132 8.53 -17.98 -5.70
C GLN A 132 9.43 -17.44 -4.57
N GLY A 133 9.71 -16.13 -4.59
CA GLY A 133 10.52 -15.46 -3.59
C GLY A 133 9.83 -15.27 -2.24
N PHE A 134 10.54 -14.61 -1.34
CA PHE A 134 10.01 -14.15 -0.07
C PHE A 134 10.63 -12.80 0.30
N ALA A 135 9.98 -12.06 1.21
CA ALA A 135 10.60 -10.96 1.94
C ALA A 135 10.60 -11.26 3.44
N PHE A 136 11.43 -10.55 4.20
CA PHE A 136 11.32 -10.53 5.66
C PHE A 136 10.63 -9.25 6.09
N GLN A 137 9.52 -9.38 6.82
CA GLN A 137 8.92 -8.27 7.56
C GLN A 137 9.03 -8.56 9.05
N ARG A 138 9.35 -7.55 9.83
CA ARG A 138 9.37 -7.65 11.29
C ARG A 138 8.43 -6.60 11.86
N VAL A 139 7.49 -7.00 12.70
CA VAL A 139 6.63 -6.07 13.45
C VAL A 139 7.04 -6.13 14.92
N TYR A 140 7.45 -5.00 15.50
CA TYR A 140 7.92 -4.98 16.88
C TYR A 140 7.70 -3.65 17.59
N THR A 141 7.51 -3.68 18.91
CA THR A 141 7.37 -2.50 19.76
C THR A 141 8.63 -2.23 20.58
N ASP A 142 8.78 -1.04 21.15
CA ASP A 142 9.93 -0.71 22.00
C ASP A 142 10.12 -1.69 23.18
N ASP A 143 9.00 -2.05 23.81
CA ASP A 143 8.95 -2.98 24.95
C ASP A 143 8.95 -4.46 24.55
N ARG A 144 8.95 -4.77 23.25
CA ARG A 144 8.91 -6.14 22.70
C ARG A 144 7.69 -6.96 23.10
N SER A 145 6.60 -6.32 23.54
CA SER A 145 5.31 -6.99 23.72
C SER A 145 4.73 -7.50 22.40
N ILE A 146 5.15 -6.91 21.28
CA ILE A 146 5.10 -7.50 19.95
C ILE A 146 6.55 -7.56 19.45
N ASP A 147 7.00 -8.72 18.94
CA ASP A 147 8.28 -8.86 18.26
C ASP A 147 8.27 -10.10 17.35
N GLU A 148 7.59 -9.98 16.21
CA GLU A 148 7.39 -11.07 15.27
C GLU A 148 8.17 -10.82 13.99
N ALA A 149 8.89 -11.83 13.52
CA ALA A 149 9.58 -11.82 12.24
C ALA A 149 8.97 -12.90 11.33
N MET A 150 8.53 -12.50 10.15
CA MET A 150 7.81 -13.35 9.21
C MET A 150 8.58 -13.39 7.89
N ALA A 151 8.72 -14.60 7.33
CA ALA A 151 9.00 -14.75 5.91
C ALA A 151 7.65 -14.65 5.19
N VAL A 152 7.48 -13.59 4.39
CA VAL A 152 6.25 -13.32 3.63
C VAL A 152 6.46 -13.73 2.18
N GLU A 153 5.52 -14.47 1.62
CA GLU A 153 5.53 -14.96 0.25
C GLU A 153 4.63 -14.10 -0.66
N ASN A 154 4.62 -14.40 -1.96
CA ASN A 154 3.81 -13.68 -2.93
C ASN A 154 2.31 -13.86 -2.63
N HIS A 155 1.58 -12.74 -2.57
CA HIS A 155 0.18 -12.61 -2.16
C HIS A 155 -0.10 -12.69 -0.65
N ASP A 156 0.92 -12.73 0.21
CA ASP A 156 0.71 -12.67 1.66
C ASP A 156 0.32 -11.27 2.13
N VAL A 157 -0.47 -11.24 3.22
CA VAL A 157 -0.86 -10.01 3.90
C VAL A 157 -0.30 -9.99 5.32
N VAL A 158 0.33 -8.87 5.69
CA VAL A 158 0.76 -8.61 7.07
C VAL A 158 -0.03 -7.44 7.65
N MET A 159 -0.58 -7.66 8.84
CA MET A 159 -1.28 -6.64 9.62
C MET A 159 -0.29 -5.98 10.60
N VAL A 160 -0.28 -4.66 10.65
CA VAL A 160 0.54 -3.87 11.57
C VAL A 160 -0.40 -3.09 12.51
N PRO A 161 -0.78 -3.68 13.66
CA PRO A 161 -1.68 -3.01 14.61
C PRO A 161 -0.97 -1.90 15.40
N ARG A 162 0.35 -2.02 15.59
CA ARG A 162 1.23 -1.01 16.23
C ARG A 162 2.70 -1.39 16.08
N GLY A 163 3.59 -0.47 16.43
CA GLY A 163 5.03 -0.67 16.45
C GLY A 163 5.72 -0.46 15.10
N TYR A 164 7.01 -0.74 15.12
CA TYR A 164 7.92 -0.66 13.99
C TYR A 164 7.72 -1.83 13.03
N HIS A 165 7.76 -1.56 11.73
CA HIS A 165 7.38 -2.56 10.70
C HIS A 165 8.30 -2.55 9.45
N PRO A 166 9.64 -2.63 9.60
CA PRO A 166 10.54 -2.64 8.44
C PRO A 166 10.36 -3.89 7.57
N VAL A 167 10.65 -3.73 6.28
CA VAL A 167 10.68 -4.79 5.27
C VAL A 167 12.07 -4.88 4.66
N THR A 168 12.60 -6.09 4.52
CA THR A 168 13.86 -6.37 3.82
C THR A 168 13.62 -7.42 2.74
N VAL A 169 13.97 -7.07 1.51
CA VAL A 169 13.83 -7.94 0.34
C VAL A 169 15.19 -8.61 0.06
N PRO A 170 15.27 -9.94 -0.01
CA PRO A 170 16.49 -10.66 -0.37
C PRO A 170 16.99 -10.28 -1.77
N TYR A 171 18.30 -10.42 -1.99
CA TYR A 171 18.88 -10.28 -3.32
C TYR A 171 18.29 -11.33 -4.28
N GLY A 172 17.93 -10.91 -5.49
CA GLY A 172 17.33 -11.73 -6.54
C GLY A 172 15.81 -11.60 -6.66
N TYR A 173 15.15 -10.88 -5.75
CA TYR A 173 13.70 -10.66 -5.77
C TYR A 173 13.38 -9.18 -5.63
N ASP A 174 12.53 -8.62 -6.48
CA ASP A 174 11.91 -7.33 -6.23
C ASP A 174 10.65 -7.53 -5.37
N GLY A 175 10.42 -6.63 -4.43
CA GLY A 175 9.22 -6.59 -3.60
C GLY A 175 8.30 -5.43 -3.97
N TYR A 176 7.00 -5.63 -3.79
CA TYR A 176 5.93 -4.64 -3.91
C TYR A 176 5.04 -4.73 -2.68
#